data_AF-A0A554JW54-F1
#
_entry.id   AF-A0A554JW54-F1
#
_cell.length_a   1.000
_cell.length_b   1.000
_cell.length_c   1.000
_cell.angle_alpha   90.00
_cell.angle_beta   90.00
_cell.angle_gamma   90.00
#
_symmetry.space_group_name_H-M   'P 1'
#
loop_
_entity.id
_entity.type
_entity.pdbx_description
1 polymer ?
#
loop_
_entity_poly.entity_id
_entity_poly.type
_entity_poly.pdbx_seq_one_letter_code
_entity_poly.pdbx_strand_id
1 'polypeptide(L)'
;MNDLKQVGDLPGAQQKALYTILRLDKPAFRTSDVRKKMEGTATGKSVGAILNALFRNGYLEKLQGGRDKLWKLSEQAETVRDEIRRKISAVKVYWS
;
A
#
# COMPACT_ATOMS: atom_id res chain seq x y z
N MET A 1 14.24 10.87 -8.52
CA MET A 1 13.44 10.14 -7.52
C MET A 1 12.05 10.77 -7.52
N ASN A 2 10.98 9.97 -7.57
CA ASN A 2 9.63 10.53 -7.46
C ASN A 2 9.35 10.80 -5.98
N ASP A 3 8.98 12.03 -5.63
CA ASP A 3 8.59 12.37 -4.27
C ASP A 3 7.36 11.56 -3.83
N LEU A 4 7.37 11.10 -2.59
CA LEU A 4 6.23 10.42 -1.99
C LEU A 4 5.02 11.33 -1.98
N LYS A 5 3.97 10.94 -2.69
CA LYS A 5 2.68 11.64 -2.61
C LYS A 5 2.17 11.60 -1.18
N GLN A 6 1.58 12.66 -0.63
CA GLN A 6 1.08 12.62 0.75
C GLN A 6 -0.02 11.56 0.92
N VAL A 7 0.00 10.86 2.06
CA VAL A 7 -0.94 9.77 2.38
C VAL A 7 -2.40 10.22 2.27
N GLY A 8 -2.71 11.44 2.75
CA GLY A 8 -4.07 12.00 2.72
C GLY A 8 -4.61 12.20 1.30
N ASP A 9 -3.74 12.39 0.32
CA ASP A 9 -4.10 12.59 -1.09
C ASP A 9 -4.22 11.28 -1.88
N LEU A 10 -3.99 10.14 -1.22
CA LEU A 10 -4.19 8.83 -1.83
C LEU A 10 -5.69 8.49 -1.79
N PRO A 11 -6.25 7.89 -2.85
CA PRO A 11 -7.59 7.31 -2.80
C PRO A 11 -7.73 6.31 -1.64
N GLY A 12 -8.91 6.22 -1.03
CA GLY A 12 -9.14 5.36 0.14
C GLY A 12 -8.72 3.89 -0.06
N ALA A 13 -8.90 3.34 -1.26
CA ALA A 13 -8.43 1.99 -1.59
C ALA A 13 -6.90 1.85 -1.55
N GLN A 14 -6.14 2.89 -1.93
CA GLN A 14 -4.68 2.93 -1.84
C GLN A 14 -4.22 3.11 -0.39
N GLN A 15 -4.87 3.99 0.38
CA GLN A 15 -4.60 4.15 1.81
C GLN A 15 -4.83 2.83 2.57
N LYS A 16 -5.94 2.13 2.29
CA LYS A 16 -6.26 0.83 2.89
C LYS A 16 -5.25 -0.25 2.48
N ALA A 17 -4.83 -0.29 1.23
CA ALA A 17 -3.79 -1.21 0.80
C ALA A 17 -2.46 -0.93 1.50
N LEU A 18 -2.06 0.34 1.62
CA LEU A 18 -0.86 0.76 2.33
C LEU A 18 -0.92 0.39 3.82
N TYR A 19 -2.08 0.57 4.47
CA TYR A 19 -2.32 0.09 5.84
C TYR A 19 -2.11 -1.43 5.96
N THR A 20 -2.71 -2.19 5.05
CA THR A 20 -2.62 -3.64 5.02
C THR A 20 -1.16 -4.08 4.88
N ILE A 21 -0.41 -3.46 3.96
CA ILE A 21 1.02 -3.72 3.75
C ILE A 21 1.82 -3.49 5.04
N LEU A 22 1.59 -2.35 5.70
CA LEU A 22 2.28 -1.98 6.94
C LEU A 22 2.00 -2.95 8.10
N ARG A 23 0.90 -3.70 8.04
CA ARG A 23 0.51 -4.74 9.01
C ARG A 23 0.99 -6.14 8.65
N LEU A 24 1.42 -6.39 7.41
CA LEU A 24 1.99 -7.69 7.04
C LEU A 24 3.32 -7.92 7.76
N ASP A 25 4.04 -6.85 8.10
CA ASP A 25 5.32 -6.86 8.80
C ASP A 25 6.35 -7.80 8.16
N LYS A 26 6.42 -7.75 6.82
CA LYS A 26 7.38 -8.49 6.01
C LYS A 26 8.22 -7.51 5.21
N PRO A 27 9.54 -7.78 5.03
CA PRO A 27 10.41 -6.95 4.20
C PRO A 27 10.01 -6.95 2.72
N ALA A 28 9.34 -8.00 2.26
CA ALA A 28 8.72 -8.09 0.94
C ALA A 28 7.43 -8.92 1.01
N PHE A 29 6.50 -8.65 0.10
CA PHE A 29 5.18 -9.28 0.06
C PHE A 29 4.67 -9.47 -1.36
N ARG A 30 3.80 -10.47 -1.54
CA ARG A 30 3.17 -10.78 -2.82
C ARG A 30 1.86 -10.00 -2.98
N THR A 31 1.40 -9.87 -4.22
CA THR A 31 0.09 -9.25 -4.51
C THR A 31 -1.04 -10.06 -3.87
N SER A 32 -0.89 -11.39 -3.85
CA SER A 32 -1.84 -12.29 -3.21
C SER A 32 -1.92 -12.13 -1.68
N ASP A 33 -0.81 -11.78 -1.00
CA ASP A 33 -0.80 -11.52 0.45
C ASP A 33 -1.72 -10.35 0.81
N VAL A 34 -1.59 -9.25 0.05
CA VAL A 34 -2.43 -8.06 0.23
C VAL A 34 -3.87 -8.36 -0.15
N ARG A 35 -4.09 -9.12 -1.24
CA ARG A 35 -5.43 -9.51 -1.68
C ARG A 35 -6.20 -10.27 -0.60
N LYS A 36 -5.60 -11.31 -0.02
CA LYS A 36 -6.22 -12.11 1.05
C LYS A 36 -6.64 -11.27 2.26
N LYS A 37 -5.87 -10.21 2.57
CA LYS A 37 -6.17 -9.31 3.70
C LYS A 37 -7.17 -8.20 3.34
N MET A 38 -7.40 -7.96 2.05
CA MET A 38 -8.36 -6.98 1.55
C MET A 38 -9.68 -7.60 1.06
N GLU A 39 -9.77 -8.94 0.97
CA GLU A 39 -10.99 -9.69 0.66
C GLU A 39 -12.13 -9.24 1.58
N GLY A 40 -13.26 -8.85 0.98
CA GLY A 40 -14.39 -8.19 1.66
C GLY A 40 -14.48 -6.68 1.45
N THR A 41 -13.46 -6.03 0.85
CA THR A 41 -13.54 -4.61 0.48
C THR A 41 -13.88 -4.47 -1.00
N ALA A 42 -15.14 -4.17 -1.32
CA ALA A 42 -15.58 -3.92 -2.69
C ALA A 42 -15.03 -2.56 -3.19
N THR A 43 -13.78 -2.53 -3.65
CA THR A 43 -13.14 -1.29 -4.14
C THR A 43 -13.33 -1.03 -5.63
N GLY A 44 -14.05 -1.89 -6.36
CA GLY A 44 -14.25 -1.83 -7.82
C GLY A 44 -12.97 -2.01 -8.66
N LYS A 45 -11.79 -1.80 -8.07
CA LYS A 45 -10.46 -1.96 -8.66
C LYS A 45 -9.76 -3.20 -8.11
N SER A 46 -9.01 -3.90 -8.98
CA SER A 46 -8.20 -5.03 -8.57
C SER A 46 -7.03 -4.59 -7.68
N VAL A 47 -6.65 -5.43 -6.71
CA VAL A 47 -5.52 -5.16 -5.80
C VAL A 47 -4.23 -4.91 -6.58
N GLY A 48 -3.99 -5.64 -7.67
CA GLY A 48 -2.83 -5.40 -8.53
C GLY A 48 -2.78 -3.99 -9.12
N ALA A 49 -3.94 -3.41 -9.49
CA ALA A 49 -4.00 -2.03 -9.97
C ALA A 49 -3.72 -1.02 -8.85
N ILE A 50 -4.21 -1.28 -7.64
CA ILE A 50 -3.95 -0.45 -6.45
C ILE A 50 -2.45 -0.44 -6.10
N LEU A 51 -1.80 -1.61 -6.11
CA LEU A 51 -0.36 -1.72 -5.84
C LEU A 51 0.48 -1.03 -6.92
N ASN A 52 0.11 -1.15 -8.19
CA ASN A 52 0.78 -0.40 -9.26
C ASN A 52 0.64 1.12 -9.06
N ALA A 53 -0.49 1.61 -8.53
CA ALA A 53 -0.66 3.02 -8.26
C ALA A 53 0.21 3.49 -7.07
N LEU A 54 0.29 2.68 -6.00
CA LEU A 54 1.21 2.95 -4.88
C LEU A 54 2.67 2.97 -5.33
N PHE A 55 3.07 2.07 -6.25
CA PHE A 55 4.37 2.09 -6.91
C PHE A 55 4.61 3.42 -7.66
N ARG A 56 3.65 3.87 -8.47
CA ARG A 56 3.75 5.16 -9.18
C ARG A 56 3.85 6.37 -8.24
N ASN A 57 3.22 6.28 -7.06
CA ASN A 57 3.24 7.30 -6.02
C ASN A 57 4.49 7.22 -5.11
N GLY A 58 5.47 6.35 -5.43
CA GLY A 58 6.74 6.26 -4.72
C GLY A 58 6.74 5.39 -3.46
N TYR A 59 5.60 4.78 -3.09
CA TYR A 59 5.50 4.00 -1.85
C TYR A 59 6.08 2.60 -1.92
N LEU A 60 6.10 2.02 -3.13
CA LEU A 60 6.51 0.64 -3.34
C LEU A 60 7.64 0.56 -4.34
N GLU A 61 8.46 -0.46 -4.18
CA GLU A 61 9.39 -0.94 -5.19
C GLU A 61 8.98 -2.34 -5.64
N LYS A 62 9.13 -2.59 -6.95
CA LYS A 62 8.82 -3.89 -7.54
C LYS A 62 10.08 -4.73 -7.61
N LEU A 63 10.13 -5.82 -6.85
CA LEU A 63 11.25 -6.76 -6.83
C LEU A 63 11.14 -7.81 -7.93
N GLN A 64 9.93 -8.28 -8.23
CA GLN A 64 9.71 -9.33 -9.22
C GLN A 64 8.38 -9.15 -9.98
N GLY A 65 8.40 -9.42 -11.29
CA GLY A 65 7.22 -9.47 -12.16
C GLY A 65 6.39 -10.75 -12.06
N GLY A 66 5.54 -10.99 -13.07
CA GLY A 66 4.71 -12.19 -13.18
C GLY A 66 3.25 -12.04 -12.71
N ARG A 67 2.54 -13.17 -12.64
CA ARG A 67 1.13 -13.26 -12.23
C ARG A 67 0.92 -12.81 -10.77
N ASP A 68 1.88 -13.13 -9.89
CA ASP A 68 1.89 -12.70 -8.49
C ASP A 68 3.18 -11.92 -8.17
N LYS A 69 3.13 -10.61 -8.46
CA LYS A 69 4.26 -9.69 -8.32
C LYS A 69 4.75 -9.63 -6.87
N LEU A 70 6.07 -9.53 -6.71
CA LEU A 70 6.73 -9.30 -5.42
C LEU A 70 7.06 -7.81 -5.27
N TRP A 71 6.72 -7.28 -4.11
CA TRP A 71 6.86 -5.86 -3.76
C TRP A 71 7.57 -5.71 -2.43
N LYS A 72 8.18 -4.55 -2.21
CA LYS A 72 8.59 -4.05 -0.89
C LYS A 72 8.21 -2.57 -0.76
N LEU A 73 8.26 -2.03 0.45
CA LEU A 73 8.22 -0.57 0.62
C LEU A 73 9.48 0.04 0.00
N SER A 74 9.37 1.25 -0.55
CA SER A 74 10.54 2.01 -0.96
C SER A 74 11.34 2.47 0.24
N GLU A 75 12.62 2.78 0.06
CA GLU A 75 13.48 3.30 1.14
C GLU A 75 12.91 4.58 1.77
N GLN A 76 12.33 5.45 0.93
CA GLN A 76 11.67 6.67 1.40
C GLN A 76 10.44 6.33 2.25
N ALA A 77 9.62 5.37 1.82
CA ALA A 77 8.41 4.98 2.56
C ALA A 77 8.75 4.27 3.89
N GLU A 78 9.85 3.53 3.94
CA GLU A 78 10.39 2.96 5.19
C GLU A 78 10.86 4.06 6.16
N THR A 79 11.53 5.10 5.66
CA THR A 79 12.00 6.22 6.48
C THR A 79 10.84 6.95 7.17
N VAL A 80 9.70 7.08 6.50
CA VAL A 80 8.49 7.73 7.04
C VAL A 80 7.41 6.74 7.48
N ARG A 81 7.76 5.46 7.70
CA ARG A 81 6.81 4.37 7.99
C ARG A 81 5.87 4.68 9.16
N ASP A 82 6.42 5.21 10.24
CA ASP A 82 5.63 5.54 11.44
C ASP A 82 4.70 6.72 11.22
N GLU A 83 5.12 7.72 10.44
CA GLU A 83 4.25 8.84 10.06
C GLU A 83 3.09 8.36 9.19
N ILE A 84 3.37 7.51 8.20
CA ILE A 84 2.34 6.88 7.36
C ILE A 84 1.34 6.11 8.24
N ARG A 85 1.82 5.31 9.20
CA ARG A 85 0.95 4.56 10.13
C ARG A 85 0.05 5.48 10.95
N ARG A 86 0.57 6.58 11.48
CA ARG A 86 -0.21 7.57 12.25
C ARG A 86 -1.28 8.22 11.38
N LYS A 87 -0.91 8.70 10.18
CA LYS A 87 -1.83 9.36 9.24
C LYS A 87 -2.95 8.44 8.79
N ILE A 88 -2.63 7.20 8.42
CA ILE A 88 -3.64 6.20 8.03
C ILE A 88 -4.58 5.86 9.19
N SER A 89 -4.05 5.74 10.41
CA SER A 89 -4.87 5.44 11.59
C SER A 89 -5.86 6.56 11.89
N ALA A 90 -5.48 7.82 11.67
CA ALA A 90 -6.39 8.97 11.77
C ALA A 90 -7.49 8.92 10.70
N VAL A 91 -7.16 8.55 9.45
CA VAL A 91 -8.17 8.42 8.38
C VAL A 91 -9.11 7.23 8.60
N LYS A 92 -8.63 6.13 9.18
CA LYS A 92 -9.45 4.92 9.45
C LYS A 92 -10.66 5.20 10.34
N VAL A 93 -10.61 6.22 11.20
CA VAL A 93 -11.76 6.64 12.03
C VAL A 93 -13.00 6.95 11.18
N TYR A 94 -12.81 7.37 9.92
CA TYR A 94 -13.88 7.71 8.98
C TYR A 94 -14.35 6.54 8.08
N TRP A 95 -13.80 5.33 8.23
CA TRP A 95 -14.25 4.14 7.50
C TRP A 95 -15.10 3.19 8.36
N SER A 96 -15.52 3.66 9.55
CA SER A 96 -16.44 2.97 10.45
C SER A 96 -17.87 3.38 10.16
#